data_AF-A0A1F9X6R2-F1
#
_entry.id   AF-A0A1F9X6R2-F1
#
_cell.length_a   1.000
_cell.length_b   1.000
_cell.length_c   1.000
_cell.angle_alpha   90.00
_cell.angle_beta   90.00
_cell.angle_gamma   90.00
#
_symmetry.space_group_name_H-M   'P 1'
#
loop_
_entity.id
_entity.type
_entity.pdbx_description
1 polymer ?
#
loop_
_entity_poly.entity_id
_entity_poly.type
_entity_poly.pdbx_seq_one_letter_code
_entity_poly.pdbx_strand_id
1 'polypeptide(L)'
;MDIKQQVYENRTIVSFGTEFLPISSLALRAGYASHFITSSLNSSIADTSGIGAGFGIKLFGTQTDYSYAPYGILGNTHRISFSSKF
;
A
#
# COMPACT_ATOMS: atom_id res chain seq x y z
N MET A 1 2.34 4.47 10.98
CA MET A 1 3.72 4.00 10.79
C MET A 1 3.73 2.54 11.20
N ASP A 2 4.04 1.64 10.27
CA ASP A 2 4.07 0.19 10.50
C ASP A 2 5.43 -0.35 10.07
N ILE A 3 6.08 -1.14 10.93
CA ILE A 3 7.39 -1.76 10.69
C ILE A 3 7.18 -3.26 10.70
N LYS A 4 7.36 -3.91 9.54
CA LYS A 4 7.33 -5.37 9.43
C LYS A 4 8.73 -5.88 9.14
N GLN A 5 9.24 -6.74 10.02
CA GLN A 5 10.52 -7.40 9.87
C GLN A 5 10.29 -8.87 9.53
N GLN A 6 10.58 -9.26 8.29
CA GLN A 6 10.56 -10.66 7.87
C GLN A 6 11.98 -11.23 8.03
N VAL A 7 12.20 -11.91 9.16
CA VAL A 7 13.51 -12.43 9.59
C VAL A 7 14.07 -13.49 8.62
N TYR A 8 13.19 -14.25 7.95
CA TYR A 8 13.61 -15.32 7.02
C TYR A 8 14.09 -14.80 5.65
N GLU A 9 13.69 -13.60 5.25
CA GLU A 9 14.01 -12.99 3.94
C GLU A 9 14.95 -11.78 4.06
N ASN A 10 15.44 -11.49 5.28
CA ASN A 10 16.26 -10.33 5.63
C ASN A 10 15.77 -9.00 5.00
N ARG A 11 14.44 -8.85 4.98
CA ARG A 11 13.73 -7.73 4.36
C ARG A 11 13.06 -6.91 5.44
N THR A 12 13.44 -5.64 5.52
CA THR A 12 12.82 -4.66 6.41
C THR A 12 11.88 -3.80 5.59
N ILE A 13 10.58 -3.85 5.88
CA ILE A 13 9.58 -3.04 5.18
C ILE A 13 9.14 -1.93 6.11
N VAL A 14 9.38 -0.69 5.69
CA VAL A 14 8.94 0.51 6.39
C VAL A 14 7.79 1.10 5.59
N SER A 15 6.60 1.14 6.19
CA SER A 15 5.41 1.69 5.55
C SER A 15 4.90 2.92 6.29
N PHE A 16 4.72 4.00 5.54
CA PHE A 16 4.08 5.23 5.99
C PHE A 16 2.80 5.43 5.19
N GLY A 17 1.72 5.86 5.83
CA GLY A 17 0.45 6.09 5.14
C GLY A 17 -0.45 7.02 5.91
N THR A 18 -1.26 7.76 5.17
CA THR A 18 -2.26 8.69 5.68
C THR A 18 -3.62 8.29 5.13
N GLU A 19 -4.63 8.33 5.98
CA GLU A 19 -6.03 8.16 5.61
C GLU A 19 -6.78 9.44 5.93
N PHE A 20 -7.55 9.92 4.96
CA PHE A 20 -8.34 11.13 5.05
C PHE A 20 -9.79 10.82 4.69
N LEU A 21 -10.69 11.01 5.65
CA LEU A 21 -12.12 10.74 5.52
C LEU A 21 -12.87 12.08 5.60
N PRO A 22 -12.96 12.87 4.52
CA PRO A 22 -13.62 14.16 4.56
C PRO A 22 -15.11 14.03 4.89
N ILE A 23 -15.74 12.93 4.47
CA ILE A 23 -17.15 12.61 4.74
C ILE A 23 -17.28 11.10 4.94
N SER A 24 -18.33 10.64 5.63
CA SER A 24 -18.57 9.20 5.90
C SER A 24 -18.74 8.34 4.62
N SER A 25 -18.94 8.98 3.47
CA SER A 25 -19.06 8.37 2.16
C SER A 25 -17.79 8.40 1.31
N LEU A 26 -16.71 9.06 1.75
CA LEU A 26 -15.47 9.19 0.98
C LEU A 26 -14.25 8.92 1.86
N ALA A 27 -13.38 8.03 1.41
CA ALA A 27 -12.09 7.73 2.00
C ALA A 27 -11.00 8.00 0.98
N LEU A 28 -10.00 8.80 1.34
CA LEU A 28 -8.79 9.00 0.56
C LEU A 28 -7.63 8.40 1.33
N ARG A 29 -6.79 7.61 0.67
CA ARG A 29 -5.65 6.94 1.30
C ARG A 29 -4.41 7.23 0.46
N ALA A 30 -3.34 7.67 1.09
CA ALA A 30 -2.05 7.81 0.45
C ALA A 30 -1.03 7.03 1.28
N GLY A 31 -0.11 6.34 0.62
CA GLY A 31 0.86 5.47 1.24
C GLY A 31 2.20 5.56 0.55
N TYR A 32 3.26 5.36 1.31
CA TYR A 32 4.60 5.16 0.82
C TYR A 32 5.20 3.97 1.55
N ALA A 33 5.60 2.96 0.79
CA ALA A 33 6.28 1.79 1.32
C ALA A 33 7.72 1.77 0.80
N SER A 34 8.68 1.79 1.72
CA SER A 34 10.08 1.56 1.41
C SER A 34 10.48 0.15 1.83
N HIS A 35 11.14 -0.56 0.93
CA HIS A 35 11.70 -1.87 1.20
C HIS A 35 13.21 -1.72 1.32
N PHE A 36 13.74 -1.90 2.54
CA PHE A 36 15.17 -1.92 2.79
C PHE A 36 15.62 -3.38 2.91
N ILE A 37 16.47 -3.84 1.99
CA ILE A 37 17.12 -5.16 2.08
C ILE A 37 18.43 -4.97 2.83
N THR A 38 18.54 -5.53 4.04
CA THR A 38 19.73 -5.39 4.92
C THR A 38 20.71 -6.55 4.70
N SER A 39 20.86 -7.03 3.47
CA SER A 39 21.88 -8.05 3.12
C SER A 39 23.05 -7.36 2.43
N SER A 40 24.18 -7.29 3.14
CA SER A 40 25.48 -6.78 2.70
C SER A 40 26.18 -7.64 1.64
N LEU A 41 25.44 -8.33 0.77
CA LEU A 41 25.98 -9.06 -0.38
C LEU A 41 25.23 -8.63 -1.64
N ASN A 42 25.93 -7.91 -2.51
CA ASN A 42 25.52 -7.50 -3.86
C ASN A 42 24.44 -6.41 -3.96
N SER A 43 24.96 -5.20 -3.91
CA SER A 43 24.39 -3.87 -4.21
C SER A 43 23.79 -3.76 -5.63
N SER A 44 22.75 -4.53 -5.96
CA SER A 44 22.06 -4.39 -7.27
C SER A 44 20.59 -4.81 -7.26
N ILE A 45 20.06 -5.38 -6.18
CA ILE A 45 18.65 -5.79 -6.14
C ILE A 45 17.81 -4.64 -5.58
N ALA A 46 17.58 -3.68 -6.47
CA ALA A 46 16.49 -2.71 -6.51
C ALA A 46 15.83 -2.38 -5.15
N ASP A 47 16.19 -1.22 -4.59
CA ASP A 47 15.36 -0.48 -3.63
C ASP A 47 14.01 -0.14 -4.28
N THR A 48 13.08 -1.11 -4.30
CA THR A 48 11.72 -0.90 -4.80
C THR A 48 10.91 -0.19 -3.74
N SER A 49 11.17 1.11 -3.60
CA SER A 49 10.26 2.02 -2.90
C SER A 49 9.08 2.36 -3.79
N GLY A 50 7.88 2.41 -3.22
CA GLY A 50 6.64 2.58 -3.96
C GLY A 50 5.68 3.55 -3.27
N ILE A 51 5.16 4.51 -4.04
CA ILE A 51 4.09 5.41 -3.61
C ILE A 51 2.75 4.79 -3.97
N GLY A 52 1.98 4.38 -2.98
CA GLY A 52 0.60 3.94 -3.13
C GLY A 52 -0.38 5.10 -2.97
N ALA A 53 -1.49 5.06 -3.70
CA ALA A 53 -2.61 5.97 -3.51
C ALA A 53 -3.90 5.20 -3.68
N GLY A 54 -4.94 5.55 -2.94
CA GLY A 54 -6.24 4.91 -3.01
C GLY A 54 -7.34 5.88 -2.68
N PHE A 55 -8.52 5.59 -3.18
CA PHE A 55 -9.74 6.28 -2.83
C PHE A 55 -10.86 5.25 -2.68
N GLY A 56 -11.77 5.49 -1.77
CA GLY A 56 -12.90 4.64 -1.48
C GLY A 56 -14.17 5.47 -1.37
N ILE A 57 -15.26 4.95 -1.89
CA ILE A 57 -16.58 5.56 -1.82
C ILE A 57 -17.51 4.59 -1.10
N LYS A 58 -18.27 5.09 -0.14
CA LYS A 58 -19.24 4.33 0.63
C LYS A 58 -20.62 4.96 0.47
N LEU A 59 -21.58 4.19 -0.06
CA LEU A 59 -22.94 4.64 -0.33
C LEU A 59 -23.95 3.58 0.13
N PHE A 60 -24.84 3.93 1.07
CA PHE A 60 -25.99 3.10 1.51
C PHE A 60 -25.71 1.59 1.68
N GLY A 61 -24.64 1.23 2.38
CA GLY A 61 -24.28 -0.18 2.64
C GLY A 61 -23.37 -0.81 1.58
N THR A 62 -23.12 -0.12 0.47
CA THR A 62 -22.14 -0.51 -0.55
C THR A 62 -20.84 0.29 -0.38
N GLN A 63 -19.70 -0.35 -0.54
CA GLN A 63 -18.38 0.25 -0.45
C GLN A 63 -17.53 -0.19 -1.65
N THR A 64 -16.97 0.78 -2.36
CA THR A 64 -16.05 0.56 -3.47
C THR A 64 -14.73 1.22 -3.13
N ASP A 65 -13.65 0.43 -3.03
CA ASP A 65 -12.30 0.94 -2.79
C ASP A 65 -11.41 0.68 -4.02
N TYR A 66 -10.78 1.73 -4.50
CA TYR A 66 -9.74 1.71 -5.51
C TYR A 66 -8.40 1.97 -4.85
N SER A 67 -7.39 1.16 -5.15
CA SER A 67 -6.04 1.36 -4.63
C SER A 67 -5.01 1.03 -5.70
N TYR A 68 -4.12 1.98 -5.92
CA TYR A 68 -2.94 1.89 -6.76
C TYR A 68 -1.72 1.65 -5.89
N ALA A 69 -0.99 0.57 -6.16
CA ALA A 69 0.25 0.23 -5.46
C ALA A 69 1.33 -0.16 -6.48
N PRO A 70 2.39 0.62 -6.62
CA PRO A 70 3.51 0.26 -7.48
C PRO A 70 4.40 -0.77 -6.77
N TYR A 71 4.52 -1.96 -7.34
CA TYR A 71 5.35 -3.06 -6.82
C TYR A 71 6.70 -3.12 -7.54
N GLY A 72 7.34 -1.97 -7.75
CA GLY A 72 8.67 -1.87 -8.36
C GLY A 72 8.78 -2.64 -9.68
N ILE A 73 9.63 -3.69 -9.69
CA ILE A 73 9.88 -4.53 -10.88
C ILE A 73 8.69 -5.40 -11.32
N LEU A 74 7.68 -5.60 -10.47
CA LEU A 74 6.46 -6.35 -10.79
C LEU A 74 5.42 -5.48 -11.51
N GLY A 75 5.66 -4.17 -11.62
CA GLY A 75 4.77 -3.22 -12.28
C GLY A 75 3.71 -2.63 -11.36
N ASN A 76 2.79 -1.91 -11.99
CA ASN A 76 1.75 -1.14 -11.31
C ASN A 76 0.56 -2.05 -10.96
N THR A 77 0.26 -2.22 -9.68
CA THR A 77 -0.91 -2.99 -9.23
C THR A 77 -2.11 -2.06 -9.05
N HIS A 78 -3.18 -2.34 -9.78
CA HIS A 78 -4.47 -1.69 -9.63
C HIS A 78 -5.40 -2.65 -8.90
N ARG A 79 -5.74 -2.35 -7.65
CA ARG A 79 -6.67 -3.13 -6.83
C ARG A 79 -8.01 -2.42 -6.79
N ILE A 80 -9.06 -3.14 -7.20
CA ILE A 80 -10.44 -2.68 -7.12
C ILE A 80 -11.15 -3.64 -6.18
N SER A 81 -11.75 -3.12 -5.12
CA SER A 81 -12.51 -3.88 -4.13
C SER A 81 -13.93 -3.37 -4.09
N PHE A 82 -14.89 -4.28 -4.08
CA PHE A 82 -16.30 -3.99 -3.95
C PHE A 82 -16.86 -4.80 -2.79
N SER A 83 -17.62 -4.14 -1.93
CA SER A 83 -18.22 -4.71 -0.73
C SER A 83 -19.66 -4.23 -0.62
N SER A 84 -20.57 -5.12 -0.24
CA SER A 84 -21.97 -4.81 0.00
C SER A 84 -22.40 -5.44 1.31
N LYS A 85 -23.06 -4.66 2.16
CA LYS A 85 -23.53 -5.07 3.48
C LYS A 85 -25.06 -5.12 3.46
N PHE A 86 -25.60 -6.30 3.74
CA PHE A 86 -27.02 -6.61 3.82
C PHE A 86 -27.47 -6.73 5.28
#